data_AF-A0A7Y0MGR9-F1
#
_entry.id   AF-A0A7Y0MGR9-F1
#
_cell.length_a   1.000
_cell.length_b   1.000
_cell.length_c   1.000
_cell.angle_alpha   90.00
_cell.angle_beta   90.00
_cell.angle_gamma   90.00
#
_symmetry.space_group_name_H-M   'P 1'
#
loop_
_entity.id
_entity.type
_entity.pdbx_description
1 polymer ?
#
loop_
_entity_poly.entity_id
_entity_poly.type
_entity_poly.pdbx_seq_one_letter_code
_entity_poly.pdbx_strand_id
1 'polypeptide(L)'
;MGEILDPGTSDGSQELSTYDSHWMESYGGCDGVVIDGVCNTERRTAENGYAPLNMEPKENYFYLDLPFDDLNNPQAFATRAKVIPWADQPGYAGKATDKSFSYMKNRWVRLKKGDRICYGQVQDAGPNVYDDAAYVFGEDDPRPANTRFNVAGLDVSPALNGCLKFSQLNGSQDRVDWQFVEAKNVPEGPWKEIVTTSPVQHR
;
A
#
# COMPACT_ATOMS: atom_id res chain seq x y z
N MET A 1 3.90 -3.83 -7.17
CA MET A 1 3.96 -4.24 -5.76
C MET A 1 5.45 -4.23 -5.42
N GLY A 2 5.93 -3.28 -4.61
CA GLY A 2 7.25 -3.31 -3.93
C GLY A 2 8.52 -3.50 -4.75
N GLU A 3 8.81 -2.59 -5.69
CA GLU A 3 9.84 -2.79 -6.73
C GLU A 3 11.25 -2.21 -6.43
N ILE A 4 11.53 -1.68 -5.24
CA ILE A 4 12.88 -1.13 -4.95
C ILE A 4 13.95 -2.24 -4.87
N LEU A 5 13.56 -3.50 -4.66
CA LEU A 5 14.49 -4.62 -4.57
C LEU A 5 14.50 -5.54 -5.80
N ASP A 6 13.47 -5.49 -6.66
CA ASP A 6 13.51 -6.06 -8.02
C ASP A 6 12.44 -5.41 -8.94
N PRO A 7 12.83 -4.50 -9.86
CA PRO A 7 11.92 -3.89 -10.83
C PRO A 7 11.44 -4.83 -11.96
N GLY A 8 11.79 -6.11 -11.90
CA GLY A 8 11.42 -7.14 -12.87
C GLY A 8 10.37 -8.16 -12.41
N THR A 9 9.98 -8.19 -11.13
CA THR A 9 9.04 -9.19 -10.61
C THR A 9 7.59 -8.75 -10.82
N SER A 10 6.89 -9.44 -11.71
CA SER A 10 5.47 -9.20 -12.02
C SER A 10 4.53 -10.21 -11.36
N ASP A 11 4.92 -10.85 -10.25
CA ASP A 11 4.13 -11.96 -9.69
C ASP A 11 2.89 -11.51 -8.88
N GLY A 12 2.79 -10.21 -8.59
CA GLY A 12 1.66 -9.61 -7.86
C GLY A 12 1.61 -10.00 -6.38
N SER A 13 2.64 -10.69 -5.88
CA SER A 13 2.83 -10.96 -4.45
C SER A 13 3.66 -9.86 -3.80
N GLN A 14 3.40 -9.59 -2.53
CA GLN A 14 4.18 -8.63 -1.74
C GLN A 14 5.07 -9.41 -0.79
N GLU A 15 6.29 -9.70 -1.24
CA GLU A 15 7.32 -10.32 -0.41
C GLU A 15 8.18 -9.27 0.32
N LEU A 16 8.08 -8.00 -0.09
CA LEU A 16 8.94 -6.91 0.37
C LEU A 16 8.11 -5.66 0.61
N SER A 17 8.57 -4.80 1.51
CA SER A 17 7.97 -3.50 1.76
C SER A 17 9.05 -2.43 1.89
N THR A 18 8.79 -1.28 1.29
CA THR A 18 9.56 -0.05 1.46
C THR A 18 9.71 0.36 2.94
N TYR A 19 8.71 0.02 3.77
CA TYR A 19 8.63 0.41 5.18
C TYR A 19 8.88 -0.74 6.16
N ASP A 20 9.09 -1.96 5.66
CA ASP A 20 9.42 -3.13 6.46
C ASP A 20 10.34 -4.08 5.69
N SER A 21 11.64 -4.06 6.03
CA SER A 21 12.63 -4.93 5.41
C SER A 21 12.48 -6.42 5.76
N HIS A 22 11.62 -6.74 6.73
CA HIS A 22 11.31 -8.09 7.21
C HIS A 22 9.83 -8.45 6.94
N TRP A 23 9.22 -7.83 5.92
CA TRP A 23 7.78 -7.93 5.64
C TRP A 23 7.21 -9.36 5.73
N MET A 24 7.85 -10.36 5.12
CA MET A 24 7.36 -11.75 5.18
C MET A 24 7.27 -12.29 6.62
N GLU A 25 8.21 -11.94 7.49
CA GLU A 25 8.19 -12.34 8.90
C GLU A 25 7.13 -11.54 9.70
N SER A 26 7.13 -10.22 9.50
CA SER A 26 6.19 -9.30 10.15
C SER A 26 4.74 -9.60 9.79
N TYR A 27 4.44 -9.77 8.49
CA TYR A 27 3.11 -10.10 7.97
C TYR A 27 2.67 -11.50 8.38
N GLY A 28 3.60 -12.44 8.54
CA GLY A 28 3.33 -13.81 9.00
C GLY A 28 3.53 -14.88 7.92
N GLY A 29 3.96 -14.52 6.71
CA GLY A 29 4.26 -15.42 5.61
C GLY A 29 3.86 -14.85 4.25
N CYS A 30 3.74 -15.74 3.26
CA CYS A 30 3.26 -15.38 1.92
C CYS A 30 1.79 -14.94 1.96
N ASP A 31 1.49 -13.74 1.47
CA ASP A 31 0.11 -13.27 1.27
C ASP A 31 -0.52 -13.89 0.01
N GLY A 32 -0.72 -15.20 0.05
CA GLY A 32 -1.12 -15.95 -1.13
C GLY A 32 -0.90 -17.45 -0.97
N VAL A 33 -0.52 -18.09 -2.07
CA VAL A 33 -0.15 -19.50 -2.14
C VAL A 33 1.29 -19.65 -2.58
N VAL A 34 2.05 -20.51 -1.91
CA VAL A 34 3.42 -20.83 -2.31
C VAL A 34 3.39 -21.93 -3.36
N ILE A 35 3.88 -21.64 -4.57
CA ILE A 35 4.02 -22.59 -5.68
C ILE A 35 5.49 -22.63 -6.07
N ASP A 36 6.09 -23.81 -6.01
CA ASP A 36 7.52 -24.03 -6.33
C ASP A 36 8.48 -23.08 -5.58
N GLY A 37 8.12 -22.71 -4.35
CA GLY A 37 8.91 -21.82 -3.49
C GLY A 37 8.71 -20.33 -3.73
N VAL A 38 7.80 -19.94 -4.63
CA VAL A 38 7.48 -18.55 -4.95
C VAL A 38 6.12 -18.18 -4.37
N CYS A 39 6.02 -17.02 -3.70
CA CYS A 39 4.72 -16.50 -3.27
C CYS A 39 3.91 -16.05 -4.49
N ASN A 40 2.71 -16.58 -4.65
CA ASN A 40 1.79 -16.20 -5.72
C ASN A 40 0.52 -15.66 -5.09
N THR A 41 0.01 -14.54 -5.62
CA THR A 41 -1.28 -13.98 -5.19
C THR A 41 -2.41 -14.99 -5.36
N GLU A 42 -3.39 -14.95 -4.46
CA GLU A 42 -4.57 -15.81 -4.51
C GLU A 42 -5.87 -15.00 -4.37
N ARG A 43 -6.96 -15.51 -4.95
CA ARG A 43 -8.25 -14.80 -4.94
C ARG A 43 -8.84 -14.76 -3.53
N ARG A 44 -9.24 -13.57 -3.08
CA ARG A 44 -9.98 -13.35 -1.82
C ARG A 44 -11.48 -13.26 -2.04
N THR A 45 -12.27 -13.67 -1.05
CA THR A 45 -13.72 -13.67 -1.14
C THR A 45 -14.37 -13.11 0.13
N ALA A 46 -15.63 -12.71 0.06
CA ALA A 46 -16.30 -12.03 1.18
C ALA A 46 -16.68 -12.99 2.33
N GLU A 47 -16.78 -14.29 2.04
CA GLU A 47 -17.26 -15.33 2.95
C GLU A 47 -16.38 -15.47 4.21
N ASN A 48 -15.10 -15.14 4.10
CA ASN A 48 -14.13 -15.14 5.21
C ASN A 48 -13.55 -13.75 5.49
N GLY A 49 -14.26 -12.67 5.14
CA GLY A 49 -13.76 -11.32 5.35
C GLY A 49 -12.57 -10.95 4.46
N TYR A 50 -12.33 -11.69 3.37
CA TYR A 50 -11.18 -11.52 2.46
C TYR A 50 -9.81 -11.89 3.06
N ALA A 51 -9.79 -12.61 4.18
CA ALA A 51 -8.57 -13.01 4.87
C ALA A 51 -7.70 -13.98 4.04
N PRO A 52 -6.37 -14.00 4.31
CA PRO A 52 -5.46 -15.05 3.86
C PRO A 52 -5.97 -16.48 4.08
N LEU A 53 -5.73 -17.38 3.13
CA LEU A 53 -6.26 -18.76 3.18
C LEU A 53 -5.23 -19.76 3.70
N ASN A 54 -3.94 -19.52 3.46
CA ASN A 54 -2.86 -20.47 3.75
C ASN A 54 -1.99 -20.05 4.95
N MET A 55 -2.33 -18.95 5.60
CA MET A 55 -1.57 -18.39 6.73
C MET A 55 -2.47 -17.47 7.58
N GLU A 56 -2.03 -17.18 8.79
CA GLU A 56 -2.67 -16.19 9.66
C GLU A 56 -1.87 -14.88 9.56
N PRO A 57 -2.45 -13.79 9.04
CA PRO A 57 -1.76 -12.51 8.96
C PRO A 57 -1.59 -11.92 10.36
N LYS A 58 -0.46 -11.26 10.58
CA LYS A 58 -0.16 -10.48 11.80
C LYS A 58 -0.23 -8.97 11.54
N GLU A 59 -0.28 -8.59 10.29
CA GLU A 59 -0.40 -7.21 9.81
C GLU A 59 -1.68 -7.07 8.96
N ASN A 60 -2.13 -5.85 8.72
CA ASN A 60 -3.39 -5.60 8.02
C ASN A 60 -3.32 -6.15 6.60
N TYR A 61 -4.17 -7.11 6.29
CA TYR A 61 -4.24 -7.75 4.97
C TYR A 61 -5.01 -6.92 3.93
N PHE A 62 -5.63 -5.81 4.34
CA PHE A 62 -6.09 -4.72 3.48
C PHE A 62 -5.02 -3.63 3.41
N TYR A 63 -4.03 -3.84 2.55
CA TYR A 63 -2.95 -2.89 2.33
C TYR A 63 -2.78 -2.51 0.86
N LEU A 64 -2.09 -1.40 0.61
CA LEU A 64 -1.79 -0.87 -0.72
C LEU A 64 -0.44 -0.15 -0.71
N ASP A 65 0.04 0.20 -1.91
CA ASP A 65 1.14 1.14 -2.11
C ASP A 65 0.66 2.45 -2.75
N LEU A 66 1.46 3.51 -2.59
CA LEU A 66 1.30 4.79 -3.29
C LEU A 66 2.67 5.27 -3.78
N PRO A 67 2.77 6.02 -4.89
CA PRO A 67 4.05 6.32 -5.54
C PRO A 67 4.81 7.46 -4.85
N PHE A 68 4.98 7.37 -3.53
CA PHE A 68 5.76 8.32 -2.73
C PHE A 68 6.46 7.60 -1.56
N ASP A 69 7.71 7.19 -1.80
CA ASP A 69 8.60 6.62 -0.78
C ASP A 69 9.29 7.74 0.00
N ASP A 70 8.66 8.15 1.11
CA ASP A 70 9.18 9.21 1.96
C ASP A 70 10.38 8.82 2.83
N LEU A 71 10.98 7.64 2.60
CA LEU A 71 12.11 7.11 3.37
C LEU A 71 13.35 6.81 2.53
N ASN A 72 13.22 6.01 1.48
CA ASN A 72 14.38 5.46 0.76
C ASN A 72 14.62 6.17 -0.57
N ASN A 73 13.60 6.73 -1.21
CA ASN A 73 13.77 7.59 -2.37
C ASN A 73 14.37 8.95 -1.96
N PRO A 74 15.55 9.35 -2.48
CA PRO A 74 16.22 10.58 -2.05
C PRO A 74 15.42 11.87 -2.30
N GLN A 75 14.71 11.94 -3.43
CA GLN A 75 13.92 13.11 -3.84
C GLN A 75 12.68 13.26 -2.97
N ALA A 76 11.93 12.18 -2.78
CA ALA A 76 10.78 12.15 -1.89
C ALA A 76 11.20 12.42 -0.44
N PHE A 77 12.27 11.79 0.06
CA PHE A 77 12.80 12.05 1.40
C PHE A 77 13.18 13.52 1.61
N ALA A 78 13.85 14.14 0.63
CA ALA A 78 14.26 15.54 0.71
C ALA A 78 13.08 16.53 0.72
N THR A 79 11.91 16.11 0.21
CA THR A 79 10.73 16.98 0.04
C THR A 79 9.56 16.61 0.94
N ARG A 80 9.58 15.45 1.61
CA ARG A 80 8.48 14.87 2.40
C ARG A 80 7.81 15.84 3.36
N ALA A 81 8.58 16.63 4.11
CA ALA A 81 8.02 17.55 5.09
C ALA A 81 7.33 18.77 4.46
N LYS A 82 7.64 19.07 3.19
CA LYS A 82 7.04 20.16 2.43
C LYS A 82 5.78 19.73 1.68
N VAL A 83 5.78 18.51 1.13
CA VAL A 83 4.71 18.06 0.22
C VAL A 83 3.64 17.22 0.91
N ILE A 84 3.95 16.58 2.04
CA ILE A 84 2.97 15.76 2.76
C ILE A 84 2.07 16.66 3.62
N PRO A 85 0.74 16.68 3.40
CA PRO A 85 -0.16 17.65 4.03
C PRO A 85 -0.25 17.59 5.56
N TRP A 86 0.12 16.45 6.15
CA TRP A 86 0.10 16.25 7.60
C TRP A 86 1.48 16.33 8.26
N ALA A 87 2.55 16.64 7.52
CA ALA A 87 3.91 16.62 8.07
C ALA A 87 4.10 17.57 9.27
N ASP A 88 3.41 18.70 9.28
CA ASP A 88 3.48 19.70 10.35
C ASP A 88 2.42 19.51 11.45
N GLN A 89 1.57 18.46 11.35
CA GLN A 89 0.54 18.20 12.35
C GLN A 89 1.14 17.64 13.65
N PRO A 90 0.47 17.83 14.81
CA PRO A 90 0.88 17.21 16.06
C PRO A 90 1.01 15.69 15.93
N GLY A 91 2.13 15.14 16.43
CA GLY A 91 2.49 13.72 16.28
C GLY A 91 3.36 13.41 15.06
N TYR A 92 3.39 14.30 14.07
CA TYR A 92 4.19 14.19 12.85
C TYR A 92 5.31 15.24 12.80
N ALA A 93 5.05 16.44 13.34
CA ALA A 93 5.99 17.55 13.33
C ALA A 93 7.36 17.19 13.93
N GLY A 94 8.43 17.72 13.32
CA GLY A 94 9.81 17.49 13.75
C GLY A 94 10.44 16.18 13.23
N LYS A 95 9.75 15.43 12.37
CA LYS A 95 10.25 14.17 11.79
C LYS A 95 10.88 14.32 10.40
N ALA A 96 11.07 15.56 9.93
CA ALA A 96 11.53 15.85 8.57
C ALA A 96 12.84 15.13 8.18
N THR A 97 13.77 14.97 9.11
CA THR A 97 15.07 14.30 8.88
C THR A 97 15.15 12.91 9.52
N ASP A 98 14.06 12.42 10.11
CA ASP A 98 14.03 11.13 10.80
C ASP A 98 13.89 9.99 9.80
N LYS A 99 14.97 9.22 9.61
CA LYS A 99 14.99 8.06 8.72
C LYS A 99 14.30 6.82 9.28
N SER A 100 13.94 6.84 10.57
CA SER A 100 13.18 5.76 11.24
C SER A 100 11.68 5.98 11.27
N PHE A 101 11.23 7.06 10.66
CA PHE A 101 9.83 7.46 10.66
C PHE A 101 9.36 7.66 9.23
N SER A 102 8.20 7.09 8.88
CA SER A 102 7.47 7.41 7.64
C SER A 102 6.20 8.18 8.00
N TYR A 103 5.91 9.24 7.26
CA TYR A 103 4.62 9.94 7.29
C TYR A 103 3.55 9.15 6.53
N MET A 104 3.93 8.20 5.67
CA MET A 104 3.07 7.41 4.80
C MET A 104 2.65 6.09 5.43
N LYS A 105 3.58 5.34 6.03
CA LYS A 105 3.32 4.03 6.65
C LYS A 105 2.11 4.12 7.59
N ASN A 106 1.21 3.14 7.49
CA ASN A 106 0.00 2.99 8.30
C ASN A 106 -1.11 4.03 8.07
N ARG A 107 -0.93 5.00 7.16
CA ARG A 107 -2.01 5.93 6.78
C ARG A 107 -3.12 5.17 6.05
N TRP A 108 -4.36 5.55 6.32
CA TRP A 108 -5.53 4.92 5.72
C TRP A 108 -5.92 5.58 4.40
N VAL A 109 -6.31 4.74 3.46
CA VAL A 109 -6.81 5.15 2.14
C VAL A 109 -8.19 4.53 1.95
N ARG A 110 -9.12 5.36 1.49
CA ARG A 110 -10.42 4.93 0.97
C ARG A 110 -10.26 4.71 -0.53
N LEU A 111 -10.65 3.54 -1.01
CA LEU A 111 -10.69 3.20 -2.43
C LEU A 111 -12.14 2.96 -2.87
N LYS A 112 -12.49 3.43 -4.07
CA LYS A 112 -13.82 3.25 -4.67
C LYS A 112 -13.72 2.70 -6.08
N LYS A 113 -14.53 1.68 -6.38
CA LYS A 113 -14.73 1.13 -7.71
C LYS A 113 -16.22 0.91 -7.98
N GLY A 114 -16.80 1.73 -8.85
CA GLY A 114 -18.25 1.73 -9.07
C GLY A 114 -18.99 2.08 -7.78
N ASP A 115 -19.80 1.15 -7.27
CA ASP A 115 -20.53 1.27 -5.99
C ASP A 115 -19.77 0.74 -4.78
N ARG A 116 -18.62 0.09 -4.99
CA ARG A 116 -17.83 -0.54 -3.94
C ARG A 116 -16.87 0.45 -3.31
N ILE A 117 -16.83 0.46 -1.99
CA ILE A 117 -15.91 1.26 -1.19
C ILE A 117 -15.21 0.30 -0.24
N CYS A 118 -13.88 0.30 -0.26
CA CYS A 118 -13.03 -0.47 0.63
C CYS A 118 -11.96 0.45 1.21
N TYR A 119 -11.34 0.04 2.30
CA TYR A 119 -10.31 0.81 2.99
C TYR A 119 -9.09 -0.05 3.18
N GLY A 120 -7.91 0.54 3.13
CA GLY A 120 -6.66 -0.15 3.42
C GLY A 120 -5.59 0.78 3.96
N GLN A 121 -4.52 0.20 4.50
CA GLN A 121 -3.37 0.94 5.00
C GLN A 121 -2.24 0.96 3.98
N VAL A 122 -1.56 2.11 3.87
CA VAL A 122 -0.32 2.21 3.10
C VAL A 122 0.75 1.40 3.81
N GLN A 123 1.24 0.34 3.15
CA GLN A 123 2.30 -0.54 3.67
C GLN A 123 3.52 -0.60 2.77
N ASP A 124 3.50 0.07 1.62
CA ASP A 124 4.61 0.08 0.68
C ASP A 124 4.52 1.31 -0.25
N ALA A 125 5.49 1.47 -1.15
CA ALA A 125 5.54 2.54 -2.14
C ALA A 125 5.73 2.01 -3.57
N GLY A 126 5.17 2.71 -4.55
CA GLY A 126 5.18 2.32 -5.97
C GLY A 126 3.83 2.58 -6.66
N PRO A 127 3.60 2.01 -7.86
CA PRO A 127 4.52 1.19 -8.66
C PRO A 127 5.45 2.03 -9.57
N ASN A 128 6.71 1.60 -9.72
CA ASN A 128 7.76 2.10 -10.63
C ASN A 128 8.18 3.58 -10.49
N VAL A 129 7.32 4.44 -9.96
CA VAL A 129 7.61 5.82 -9.57
C VAL A 129 7.44 5.93 -8.06
N TYR A 130 8.34 6.66 -7.42
CA TYR A 130 8.50 6.66 -5.97
C TYR A 130 8.54 8.06 -5.36
N ASP A 131 8.36 9.10 -6.16
CA ASP A 131 8.45 10.51 -5.79
C ASP A 131 7.36 11.37 -6.43
N ASP A 132 6.21 10.77 -6.77
CA ASP A 132 5.09 11.42 -7.44
C ASP A 132 4.21 12.21 -6.46
N ALA A 133 4.79 13.26 -5.86
CA ALA A 133 4.09 14.13 -4.92
C ALA A 133 2.85 14.81 -5.55
N ALA A 134 2.90 15.09 -6.86
CA ALA A 134 1.79 15.72 -7.56
C ALA A 134 0.56 14.78 -7.59
N TYR A 135 0.75 13.53 -7.97
CA TYR A 135 -0.33 12.53 -7.92
C TYR A 135 -0.84 12.26 -6.51
N VAL A 136 0.07 12.11 -5.53
CA VAL A 136 -0.29 11.64 -4.19
C VAL A 136 -0.88 12.75 -3.31
N PHE A 137 -0.40 13.99 -3.43
CA PHE A 137 -0.78 15.10 -2.55
C PHE A 137 -1.30 16.34 -3.28
N GLY A 138 -1.23 16.36 -4.61
CA GLY A 138 -1.63 17.52 -5.40
C GLY A 138 -3.13 17.80 -5.32
N GLU A 139 -3.44 19.08 -5.46
CA GLU A 139 -4.80 19.54 -5.77
C GLU A 139 -5.01 19.35 -7.29
N ASP A 140 -6.26 19.28 -7.76
CA ASP A 140 -6.63 19.11 -9.19
C ASP A 140 -6.66 17.68 -9.78
N ASP A 141 -6.69 16.63 -8.94
CA ASP A 141 -6.86 15.22 -9.39
C ASP A 141 -5.92 14.79 -10.55
N PRO A 142 -4.61 15.08 -10.45
CA PRO A 142 -3.64 14.70 -11.48
C PRO A 142 -3.60 13.19 -11.71
N ARG A 143 -3.22 12.77 -12.91
CA ARG A 143 -2.97 11.34 -13.20
C ARG A 143 -1.54 10.95 -12.80
N PRO A 144 -1.29 9.67 -12.48
CA PRO A 144 0.06 9.20 -12.13
C PRO A 144 1.08 9.52 -13.21
N ALA A 145 2.29 9.89 -12.82
CA ALA A 145 3.42 10.11 -13.71
C ALA A 145 3.98 8.79 -14.29
N ASN A 146 3.61 7.65 -13.72
CA ASN A 146 4.04 6.33 -14.16
C ASN A 146 3.62 6.07 -15.62
N THR A 147 4.54 5.56 -16.44
CA THR A 147 4.28 5.19 -17.85
C THR A 147 4.27 3.67 -18.08
N ARG A 148 4.58 2.89 -17.05
CA ARG A 148 4.56 1.42 -17.07
C ARG A 148 3.24 0.89 -16.51
N PHE A 149 3.03 -0.42 -16.65
CA PHE A 149 1.89 -1.13 -16.07
C PHE A 149 0.53 -0.46 -16.32
N ASN A 150 0.33 0.05 -17.55
CA ASN A 150 -0.88 0.76 -17.94
C ASN A 150 -1.14 2.05 -17.12
N VAL A 151 -0.07 2.79 -16.80
CA VAL A 151 -0.13 4.07 -16.06
C VAL A 151 -0.71 3.86 -14.66
N ALA A 152 -0.28 2.79 -13.99
CA ALA A 152 -0.75 2.45 -12.65
C ALA A 152 -0.31 3.50 -11.62
N GLY A 153 -1.23 3.89 -10.75
CA GLY A 153 -1.00 4.87 -9.68
C GLY A 153 -0.99 4.29 -8.27
N LEU A 154 -1.28 3.00 -8.12
CA LEU A 154 -1.20 2.24 -6.88
C LEU A 154 -1.38 0.76 -7.23
N ASP A 155 -0.85 -0.10 -6.38
CA ASP A 155 -1.17 -1.52 -6.32
C ASP A 155 -1.91 -1.85 -5.02
N VAL A 156 -2.72 -2.89 -5.09
CA VAL A 156 -3.60 -3.31 -4.00
C VAL A 156 -3.32 -4.75 -3.59
N SER A 157 -3.39 -5.00 -2.29
CA SER A 157 -3.42 -6.36 -1.73
C SER A 157 -4.49 -7.26 -2.37
N PRO A 158 -4.33 -8.59 -2.30
CA PRO A 158 -5.36 -9.54 -2.70
C PRO A 158 -6.73 -9.26 -2.04
N ALA A 159 -6.74 -8.79 -0.79
CA ALA A 159 -7.98 -8.48 -0.06
C ALA A 159 -8.70 -7.27 -0.64
N LEU A 160 -7.96 -6.19 -0.93
CA LEU A 160 -8.52 -5.02 -1.62
C LEU A 160 -8.97 -5.37 -3.05
N ASN A 161 -8.21 -6.19 -3.78
CA ASN A 161 -8.60 -6.70 -5.10
C ASN A 161 -9.97 -7.41 -5.06
N GLY A 162 -10.14 -8.35 -4.12
CA GLY A 162 -11.39 -9.07 -3.90
C GLY A 162 -12.54 -8.17 -3.44
N CYS A 163 -12.27 -7.26 -2.49
CA CYS A 163 -13.27 -6.33 -1.94
C CYS A 163 -13.82 -5.38 -3.00
N LEU A 164 -12.93 -4.81 -3.82
CA LEU A 164 -13.29 -3.89 -4.91
C LEU A 164 -13.81 -4.62 -6.15
N LYS A 165 -13.75 -5.96 -6.18
CA LYS A 165 -14.09 -6.79 -7.34
C LYS A 165 -13.32 -6.36 -8.59
N PHE A 166 -12.00 -6.40 -8.51
CA PHE A 166 -11.17 -6.25 -9.69
C PHE A 166 -11.45 -7.42 -10.65
N SER A 167 -11.32 -7.15 -11.94
CA SER A 167 -11.64 -8.11 -13.00
C SER A 167 -10.64 -9.26 -13.05
N GLN A 168 -9.39 -8.99 -12.67
CA GLN A 168 -8.27 -9.91 -12.67
C GLN A 168 -7.49 -9.79 -11.37
N LEU A 169 -6.88 -10.90 -10.95
CA LEU A 169 -6.04 -10.94 -9.77
C LEU A 169 -4.70 -10.23 -10.01
N ASN A 170 -4.08 -10.51 -11.17
CA ASN A 170 -2.83 -9.89 -11.66
C ASN A 170 -3.09 -9.05 -12.92
N GLY A 171 -3.95 -8.03 -12.79
CA GLY A 171 -4.31 -7.15 -13.91
C GLY A 171 -4.04 -5.69 -13.63
N SER A 172 -3.88 -4.90 -14.70
CA SER A 172 -3.62 -3.46 -14.65
C SER A 172 -4.71 -2.61 -15.33
N GLN A 173 -5.86 -3.22 -15.62
CA GLN A 173 -6.94 -2.59 -16.40
C GLN A 173 -8.01 -1.93 -15.53
N ASP A 174 -8.18 -2.39 -14.30
CA ASP A 174 -9.14 -1.77 -13.39
C ASP A 174 -8.71 -0.35 -12.99
N ARG A 175 -9.68 0.48 -12.64
CA ARG A 175 -9.50 1.86 -12.20
C ARG A 175 -10.29 2.08 -10.91
N VAL A 176 -9.75 2.93 -10.05
CA VAL A 176 -10.32 3.28 -8.76
C VAL A 176 -10.19 4.78 -8.52
N ASP A 177 -11.16 5.34 -7.81
CA ASP A 177 -10.97 6.62 -7.12
C ASP A 177 -10.39 6.33 -5.75
N TRP A 178 -9.46 7.17 -5.26
CA TRP A 178 -8.91 6.99 -3.93
C TRP A 178 -8.68 8.32 -3.23
N GLN A 179 -8.62 8.29 -1.90
CA GLN A 179 -8.27 9.45 -1.07
C GLN A 179 -7.74 9.00 0.29
N PHE A 180 -6.86 9.78 0.90
CA PHE A 180 -6.53 9.60 2.31
C PHE A 180 -7.76 9.80 3.21
N VAL A 181 -7.78 9.08 4.33
CA VAL A 181 -8.80 9.20 5.36
C VAL A 181 -8.16 9.03 6.74
N GLU A 182 -8.63 9.78 7.73
CA GLU A 182 -8.15 9.59 9.10
C GLU A 182 -8.69 8.27 9.68
N ALA A 183 -7.88 7.58 10.50
CA ALA A 183 -8.24 6.29 11.09
C ALA A 183 -9.60 6.32 11.83
N LYS A 184 -9.90 7.43 12.53
CA LYS A 184 -11.18 7.64 13.23
C LYS A 184 -12.40 7.73 12.30
N ASN A 185 -12.18 8.03 11.01
CA ASN A 185 -13.21 8.16 9.99
C ASN A 185 -13.32 6.90 9.11
N VAL A 186 -12.51 5.87 9.39
CA VAL A 186 -12.63 4.56 8.74
C VAL A 186 -13.79 3.80 9.40
N PRO A 187 -14.86 3.46 8.65
CA PRO A 187 -15.99 2.73 9.18
C PRO A 187 -15.60 1.30 9.57
N GLU A 188 -16.42 0.66 10.41
CA GLU A 188 -16.28 -0.76 10.69
C GLU A 188 -16.43 -1.61 9.42
N GLY A 189 -15.61 -2.66 9.31
CA GLY A 189 -15.55 -3.55 8.17
C GLY A 189 -14.37 -4.52 8.27
N PRO A 190 -14.23 -5.46 7.32
CA PRO A 190 -13.20 -6.49 7.36
C PRO A 190 -11.78 -5.91 7.41
N TRP A 191 -11.56 -4.74 6.81
CA TRP A 191 -10.29 -4.03 6.85
C TRP A 191 -9.82 -3.62 8.25
N LYS A 192 -10.68 -3.65 9.28
CA LYS A 192 -10.30 -3.36 10.68
C LYS A 192 -10.09 -4.60 11.55
N GLU A 193 -10.22 -5.82 11.00
CA GLU A 193 -9.99 -7.04 11.78
C GLU A 193 -8.56 -7.09 12.33
N ILE A 194 -7.58 -6.67 11.52
CA ILE A 194 -6.20 -6.43 11.93
C ILE A 194 -5.81 -5.04 11.46
N VAL A 195 -5.31 -4.22 12.38
CA VAL A 195 -4.78 -2.88 12.06
C VAL A 195 -3.28 -2.89 12.33
N THR A 196 -2.49 -2.63 11.30
CA THR A 196 -1.04 -2.49 11.45
C THR A 196 -0.75 -1.22 12.23
N THR A 197 -0.04 -1.39 13.35
CA THR A 197 0.52 -0.30 14.15
C THR A 197 2.03 -0.40 14.29
N SER A 198 2.66 -1.42 13.69
CA SER A 198 4.11 -1.58 13.73
C SER A 198 4.80 -0.37 13.08
N PRO A 199 5.90 0.13 13.66
CA PRO A 199 6.66 1.22 13.08
C PRO A 199 7.45 0.73 11.85
N VAL A 200 8.20 1.63 11.22
CA VAL A 200 9.17 1.27 10.19
C VAL A 200 10.15 0.23 10.74
N GLN A 201 10.43 -0.81 9.97
CA GLN A 201 11.43 -1.83 10.31
C GLN A 201 12.59 -1.71 9.32
N HIS A 202 13.79 -1.46 9.83
CA HIS A 202 15.03 -1.44 9.05
C HIS A 202 15.78 -2.76 9.18
N ARG A 203 16.72 -2.97 8.25
CA ARG A 203 17.77 -3.99 8.40
C ARG A 203 18.82 -3.56 9.42
#